data_AF-A0A1A9Z8K4-F1
#
_entry.id   AF-A0A1A9Z8K4-F1
#
_cell.length_a   1.000
_cell.length_b   1.000
_cell.length_c   1.000
_cell.angle_alpha   90.00
_cell.angle_beta   90.00
_cell.angle_gamma   90.00
#
_symmetry.space_group_name_H-M   'P 1'
#
loop_
_entity.id
_entity.type
_entity.pdbx_description
1 polymer ?
#
loop_
_entity_poly.entity_id
_entity_poly.type
_entity_poly.pdbx_seq_one_letter_code
_entity_poly.pdbx_strand_id
1 'polypeptide(L)'
;MANYKKHTSSLKGQNPPTSLDVTYFKCMMDQITVKLQLSMKELLNDALIALKSELKLSTKRMKIKVDSCEQRVGQIKDVMESGLVTMNSEINALDRMVNRSNFIVLEGLNDIPGTVIKKAKHFSVTIALHDINFVGYMKNNKTIMVTLNSIAIRDVLMGMYFKDVKVRPLYAVNWIDDPKFTKFAVAHTRQRSSCPAAGELDKTCADLHKKDRIVRFRIVNTIKPYVVLVLSDSNTTKLDL
;
A
#
# COMPACT_ATOMS: atom_id res chain seq x y z
N MET A 1 73.48 42.35 22.20
CA MET A 1 74.51 43.28 21.69
C MET A 1 75.29 42.59 20.59
N ALA A 2 75.03 42.93 19.33
CA ALA A 2 75.86 42.57 18.19
C ALA A 2 75.93 43.80 17.27
N ASN A 3 77.14 44.34 17.12
CA ASN A 3 77.45 45.59 16.43
C ASN A 3 77.39 45.39 14.91
N TYR A 4 76.32 45.82 14.26
CA TYR A 4 76.28 45.92 12.80
C TYR A 4 76.91 47.25 12.35
N LYS A 5 78.20 47.20 12.01
CA LYS A 5 78.90 48.28 11.28
C LYS A 5 78.25 48.46 9.91
N LYS A 6 77.54 49.58 9.71
CA LYS A 6 77.15 50.06 8.38
C LYS A 6 78.41 50.53 7.64
N HIS A 7 78.95 49.69 6.77
CA HIS A 7 79.87 50.15 5.72
C HIS A 7 79.07 50.82 4.61
N THR A 8 79.05 52.15 4.60
CA THR A 8 78.64 52.95 3.43
C THR A 8 79.84 53.11 2.52
N SER A 9 80.06 52.15 1.62
CA SER A 9 80.98 52.31 0.50
C SER A 9 80.35 53.27 -0.53
N SER A 10 80.95 54.45 -0.64
CA SER A 10 80.65 55.43 -1.69
C SER A 10 81.13 54.90 -3.04
N LEU A 11 80.24 54.23 -3.78
CA LEU A 11 80.39 53.93 -5.21
C LEU A 11 80.26 55.24 -6.02
N LYS A 12 81.33 56.04 -6.04
CA LYS A 12 81.52 57.09 -7.05
C LYS A 12 82.33 56.49 -8.18
N GLY A 13 81.73 56.37 -9.37
CA GLY A 13 82.43 55.97 -10.59
C GLY A 13 81.87 54.72 -11.27
N GLN A 14 80.55 54.56 -11.33
CA GLN A 14 79.96 53.71 -12.38
C GLN A 14 79.52 54.62 -13.52
N ASN A 15 80.07 54.39 -14.71
CA ASN A 15 79.63 55.03 -15.94
C ASN A 15 78.11 54.87 -16.06
N PRO A 16 77.37 55.88 -16.58
CA PRO A 16 75.94 55.75 -16.79
C PRO A 16 75.70 54.49 -17.64
N PRO A 17 74.78 53.61 -17.23
CA PRO A 17 74.53 52.36 -17.95
C PRO A 17 74.27 52.70 -19.41
N THR A 18 75.10 52.14 -20.27
CA THR A 18 74.99 52.34 -21.72
C THR A 18 73.59 51.90 -22.15
N SER A 19 72.98 52.59 -23.12
CA SER A 19 71.59 52.30 -23.55
C SER A 19 71.36 50.84 -23.92
N LEU A 20 72.43 50.12 -24.31
CA LEU A 20 72.43 48.68 -24.57
C LEU A 20 72.14 47.84 -23.30
N ASP A 21 72.69 48.19 -22.15
CA ASP A 21 72.53 47.42 -20.89
C ASP A 21 71.12 47.54 -20.33
N VAL A 22 70.53 48.74 -20.43
CA VAL A 22 69.12 48.99 -20.06
C VAL A 22 68.18 48.19 -20.96
N THR A 23 68.48 48.14 -22.26
CA THR A 23 67.67 47.41 -23.25
C THR A 23 67.77 45.89 -23.03
N TYR A 24 68.97 45.39 -22.77
CA TYR A 24 69.21 43.97 -22.47
C TYR A 24 68.51 43.53 -21.18
N PHE A 25 68.62 44.34 -20.12
CA PHE A 25 67.96 44.04 -18.84
C PHE A 25 66.44 44.04 -18.97
N LYS A 26 65.87 45.01 -19.69
CA LYS A 26 64.42 45.05 -19.96
C LYS A 26 63.95 43.81 -20.71
N CYS A 27 64.65 43.43 -21.79
CA CYS A 27 64.34 42.24 -22.57
C CYS A 27 64.39 40.95 -21.71
N MET A 28 65.36 40.84 -20.80
CA MET A 28 65.46 39.73 -19.86
C MET A 28 64.26 39.68 -18.89
N MET A 29 63.87 40.82 -18.33
CA MET A 29 62.72 40.91 -17.42
C MET A 29 61.39 40.61 -18.12
N ASP A 30 61.24 41.05 -19.38
CA ASP A 30 60.06 40.74 -20.20
C ASP A 30 59.99 39.24 -20.51
N GLN A 31 61.12 38.59 -20.84
CA GLN A 31 61.17 37.13 -21.04
C GLN A 31 60.83 36.34 -19.77
N ILE A 32 61.31 36.78 -18.60
CA ILE A 32 60.97 36.16 -17.31
C ILE A 32 59.48 36.29 -17.03
N THR A 33 58.92 37.48 -17.26
CA THR A 33 57.49 37.75 -17.07
C THR A 33 56.62 36.86 -17.96
N VAL A 34 56.98 36.71 -19.24
CA VAL A 34 56.26 35.83 -20.17
C VAL A 34 56.35 34.37 -19.75
N LYS A 35 57.53 33.88 -19.35
CA LYS A 35 57.70 32.50 -18.84
C LYS A 35 56.88 32.24 -17.58
N LEU A 36 56.86 33.20 -16.65
CA LEU A 36 56.07 33.11 -15.42
C LEU A 36 54.57 33.04 -15.74
N GLN A 37 54.08 33.89 -16.64
CA GLN A 37 52.68 33.89 -17.07
C GLN A 37 52.28 32.58 -17.76
N LEU A 38 53.14 32.04 -18.64
CA LEU A 38 52.92 30.75 -19.29
C LEU A 38 52.86 29.60 -18.27
N SER A 39 53.83 29.55 -17.35
CA SER A 39 53.88 28.53 -16.29
C SER A 39 52.65 28.59 -15.38
N MET A 40 52.22 29.79 -14.98
CA MET A 40 50.99 29.97 -14.22
C MET A 40 49.76 29.51 -15.00
N LYS A 41 49.69 29.82 -16.29
CA LYS A 41 48.57 29.41 -17.16
C LYS A 41 48.48 27.89 -17.30
N GLU A 42 49.61 27.22 -17.48
CA GLU A 42 49.69 25.75 -17.54
C GLU A 42 49.22 25.12 -16.23
N LEU A 43 49.75 25.59 -15.10
CA LEU A 43 49.39 25.07 -13.77
C LEU A 43 47.90 25.28 -13.46
N LEU A 44 47.34 26.41 -13.87
CA LEU A 44 45.92 26.73 -13.68
C LEU A 44 45.03 25.87 -14.59
N ASN A 45 45.51 25.53 -15.80
CA ASN A 45 44.82 24.62 -16.70
C ASN A 45 44.79 23.18 -16.15
N ASP A 46 45.91 22.70 -15.62
CA ASP A 46 45.99 21.36 -15.00
C ASP A 46 45.09 21.27 -13.77
N ALA A 47 45.11 22.28 -12.90
CA ALA A 47 44.19 22.38 -11.76
C ALA A 47 42.72 22.36 -12.19
N LEU A 48 42.39 23.06 -13.28
CA LEU A 48 41.04 23.11 -13.83
C LEU A 48 40.61 21.77 -14.44
N ILE A 49 41.52 21.03 -15.10
CA ILE A 49 41.27 19.67 -15.61
C ILE A 49 41.05 18.69 -14.46
N ALA A 50 41.87 18.76 -13.41
CA ALA A 50 41.72 17.94 -12.22
C ALA A 50 40.38 18.21 -11.52
N LEU A 51 40.03 19.49 -11.33
CA LEU A 51 38.75 19.89 -10.75
C LEU A 51 37.55 19.37 -11.56
N LYS A 52 37.58 19.53 -12.89
CA LYS A 52 36.52 19.00 -13.78
C LYS A 52 36.39 17.48 -13.66
N SER A 53 37.50 16.77 -13.56
CA SER A 53 37.52 15.32 -13.44
C SER A 53 36.93 14.86 -12.10
N GLU A 54 37.30 15.51 -11.00
CA GLU A 54 36.77 15.22 -9.67
C GLU A 54 35.27 15.55 -9.58
N LEU A 55 34.84 16.67 -10.18
CA LEU A 55 33.43 17.04 -10.23
C LEU A 55 32.60 16.04 -11.06
N LYS A 56 33.15 15.50 -12.16
CA LYS A 56 32.51 14.44 -12.95
C LYS A 56 32.43 13.13 -12.16
N LEU A 57 33.47 12.79 -11.41
CA LEU A 57 33.51 11.61 -10.55
C LEU A 57 32.50 11.72 -9.40
N SER A 58 32.45 12.87 -8.73
CA SER A 58 31.53 13.13 -7.62
C SER A 58 30.08 13.07 -8.11
N THR A 59 29.77 13.64 -9.28
CA THR A 59 28.46 13.57 -9.91
C THR A 59 28.05 12.13 -10.20
N LYS A 60 28.97 11.30 -10.73
CA LYS A 60 28.71 9.87 -10.95
C LYS A 60 28.45 9.12 -9.65
N ARG A 61 29.27 9.34 -8.62
CA ARG A 61 29.08 8.73 -7.29
C ARG A 61 27.74 9.14 -6.67
N MET A 62 27.37 10.42 -6.81
CA MET A 62 26.10 10.93 -6.31
C MET A 62 24.92 10.29 -7.05
N LYS A 63 24.99 10.18 -8.38
CA LYS A 63 23.98 9.47 -9.16
C LYS A 63 23.80 8.03 -8.70
N ILE A 64 24.88 7.27 -8.53
CA ILE A 64 24.81 5.88 -8.04
C ILE A 64 24.16 5.81 -6.65
N LYS A 65 24.48 6.75 -5.75
CA LYS A 65 23.86 6.81 -4.42
C LYS A 65 22.37 7.13 -4.48
N VAL A 66 21.96 8.04 -5.37
CA VAL A 66 20.55 8.39 -5.60
C VAL A 66 19.80 7.18 -6.14
N ASP A 67 20.32 6.54 -7.20
CA ASP A 67 19.70 5.36 -7.82
C ASP A 67 19.57 4.20 -6.80
N SER A 68 20.61 3.98 -5.98
CA SER A 68 20.58 2.99 -4.89
C SER A 68 19.56 3.33 -3.79
N CYS A 69 19.41 4.62 -3.47
CA CYS A 69 18.42 5.07 -2.50
C CYS A 69 16.99 4.86 -3.02
N GLU A 70 16.73 5.21 -4.28
CA GLU A 70 15.44 4.99 -4.94
C GLU A 70 15.07 3.51 -4.96
N GLN A 71 16.01 2.63 -5.29
CA GLN A 71 15.79 1.18 -5.25
C GLN A 71 15.43 0.68 -3.84
N ARG A 72 16.13 1.15 -2.80
CA ARG A 72 15.83 0.77 -1.41
C ARG A 72 14.47 1.29 -0.96
N VAL A 73 14.09 2.50 -1.37
CA VAL A 73 12.75 3.06 -1.11
C VAL A 73 11.67 2.21 -1.77
N GLY A 74 11.87 1.80 -3.03
CA GLY A 74 10.98 0.87 -3.72
C GLY A 74 10.81 -0.45 -2.97
N GLN A 75 11.91 -1.09 -2.56
CA GLN A 75 11.87 -2.33 -1.77
C GLN A 75 11.12 -2.17 -0.43
N ILE A 76 11.32 -1.06 0.28
CA ILE A 76 10.60 -0.78 1.53
C ILE A 76 9.10 -0.67 1.25
N LYS A 77 8.72 0.05 0.19
CA LYS A 77 7.32 0.19 -0.21
C LYS A 77 6.69 -1.17 -0.50
N ASP A 78 7.33 -2.01 -1.32
CA ASP A 78 6.81 -3.34 -1.67
C ASP A 78 6.64 -4.25 -0.44
N VAL A 79 7.60 -4.23 0.48
CA VAL A 79 7.53 -4.97 1.75
C VAL A 79 6.38 -4.46 2.63
N MET A 80 6.19 -3.15 2.73
CA MET A 80 5.10 -2.56 3.50
C MET A 80 3.73 -2.88 2.89
N GLU A 81 3.58 -2.76 1.56
CA GLU A 81 2.33 -3.08 0.86
C GLU A 81 1.96 -4.56 1.02
N SER A 82 2.91 -5.47 0.83
CA SER A 82 2.69 -6.92 1.03
C SER A 82 2.36 -7.27 2.49
N GLY A 83 3.01 -6.62 3.45
CA GLY A 83 2.71 -6.76 4.88
C GLY A 83 1.30 -6.28 5.22
N LEU A 84 0.87 -5.14 4.67
CA LEU A 84 -0.47 -4.59 4.86
C LEU A 84 -1.55 -5.52 4.28
N VAL A 85 -1.32 -6.08 3.09
CA VAL A 85 -2.23 -7.07 2.48
C VAL A 85 -2.38 -8.30 3.39
N THR A 86 -1.26 -8.80 3.92
CA THR A 86 -1.26 -9.96 4.83
C THR A 86 -2.04 -9.67 6.11
N MET A 87 -1.77 -8.54 6.78
CA MET A 87 -2.49 -8.13 7.99
C MET A 87 -4.00 -7.96 7.74
N ASN A 88 -4.38 -7.35 6.63
CA ASN A 88 -5.79 -7.21 6.26
C ASN A 88 -6.46 -8.57 6.07
N SER A 89 -5.75 -9.54 5.48
CA SER A 89 -6.27 -10.91 5.33
C SER A 89 -6.53 -11.60 6.67
N GLU A 90 -5.66 -11.38 7.66
CA GLU A 90 -5.78 -11.93 9.01
C GLU A 90 -6.91 -11.25 9.81
N ILE A 91 -6.98 -9.91 9.79
CA ILE A 91 -8.07 -9.15 10.40
C ILE A 91 -9.42 -9.63 9.86
N ASN A 92 -9.50 -9.81 8.54
CA ASN A 92 -10.69 -10.30 7.87
C ASN A 92 -11.06 -11.74 8.29
N ALA A 93 -10.07 -12.62 8.47
CA ALA A 93 -10.28 -13.97 8.97
C ALA A 93 -10.80 -13.96 10.41
N LEU A 94 -10.20 -13.14 11.28
CA LEU A 94 -10.61 -12.99 12.67
C LEU A 94 -12.02 -12.41 12.81
N ASP A 95 -12.35 -11.35 12.05
CA ASP A 95 -13.70 -10.78 12.01
C ASP A 95 -14.74 -11.86 11.68
N ARG A 96 -14.45 -12.72 10.70
CA ARG A 96 -15.34 -13.83 10.33
C ARG A 96 -15.46 -14.87 11.43
N MET A 97 -14.36 -15.20 12.10
CA MET A 97 -14.37 -16.19 13.18
C MET A 97 -15.19 -15.69 14.37
N VAL A 98 -14.95 -14.45 14.80
CA VAL A 98 -15.66 -13.81 15.92
C VAL A 98 -17.14 -13.65 15.60
N ASN A 99 -17.49 -13.29 14.37
CA ASN A 99 -18.87 -13.05 13.97
C ASN A 99 -19.59 -14.29 13.41
N ARG A 100 -18.97 -15.48 13.40
CA ARG A 100 -19.58 -16.68 12.77
C ARG A 100 -20.88 -17.11 13.45
N SER A 101 -20.97 -16.96 14.76
CA SER A 101 -22.18 -17.25 15.54
C SER A 101 -23.23 -16.15 15.47
N ASN A 102 -22.93 -15.03 14.82
CA ASN A 102 -23.83 -13.88 14.70
C ASN A 102 -24.76 -14.04 13.49
N PHE A 103 -26.00 -13.60 13.65
CA PHE A 103 -26.97 -13.41 12.56
C PHE A 103 -27.96 -12.29 12.90
N ILE A 104 -28.72 -11.84 11.90
CA ILE A 104 -29.60 -10.67 12.05
C ILE A 104 -31.01 -10.98 11.64
N VAL A 105 -31.93 -10.60 12.51
CA VAL A 105 -33.36 -10.70 12.29
C VAL A 105 -33.90 -9.29 12.03
N LEU A 106 -34.70 -9.15 10.98
CA LEU A 106 -35.50 -7.93 10.76
C LEU A 106 -36.78 -8.03 11.57
N GLU A 107 -37.07 -6.97 12.32
CA GLU A 107 -38.29 -6.79 13.11
C GLU A 107 -38.58 -7.88 14.16
N GLY A 108 -39.00 -7.42 15.34
CA GLY A 108 -39.47 -8.26 16.42
C GLY A 108 -40.05 -7.39 17.52
N LEU A 109 -41.22 -7.81 18.02
CA LEU A 109 -42.00 -7.18 19.08
C LEU A 109 -41.21 -7.12 20.41
N ASN A 110 -41.84 -6.57 21.46
CA ASN A 110 -41.28 -6.37 22.80
C ASN A 110 -40.49 -7.58 23.39
N ASP A 111 -40.81 -8.82 22.99
CA ASP A 111 -40.05 -10.03 23.35
C ASP A 111 -39.07 -10.43 22.24
N ILE A 112 -37.84 -9.92 22.35
CA ILE A 112 -36.78 -10.16 21.37
C ILE A 112 -36.32 -11.63 21.38
N PRO A 113 -35.96 -12.25 22.53
CA PRO A 113 -35.58 -13.66 22.56
C PRO A 113 -36.68 -14.59 22.04
N GLY A 114 -37.94 -14.37 22.44
CA GLY A 114 -39.06 -15.18 21.96
C GLY A 114 -39.28 -15.06 20.46
N THR A 115 -39.04 -13.89 19.88
CA THR A 115 -39.07 -13.70 18.42
C THR A 115 -38.01 -14.54 17.72
N VAL A 116 -36.77 -14.56 18.23
CA VAL A 116 -35.68 -15.37 17.68
C VAL A 116 -36.02 -16.86 17.73
N ILE A 117 -36.50 -17.35 18.88
CA ILE A 117 -36.89 -18.75 19.08
C ILE A 117 -38.03 -19.13 18.12
N LYS A 118 -39.06 -18.29 18.01
CA LYS A 118 -40.21 -18.51 17.11
C LYS A 118 -39.78 -18.57 15.65
N LYS A 119 -38.85 -17.70 15.24
CA LYS A 119 -38.31 -17.69 13.88
C LYS A 119 -37.45 -18.92 13.59
N ALA A 120 -36.61 -19.36 14.52
CA ALA A 120 -35.83 -20.58 14.35
C ALA A 120 -36.73 -21.82 14.20
N LYS A 121 -37.78 -21.90 15.01
CA LYS A 121 -38.78 -22.97 14.95
C LYS A 121 -39.50 -23.02 13.59
N HIS A 122 -39.73 -21.87 12.94
CA HIS A 122 -40.30 -21.80 11.59
C HIS A 122 -39.43 -22.52 10.55
N PHE A 123 -38.11 -22.51 10.73
CA PHE A 123 -37.15 -23.23 9.89
C PHE A 123 -36.83 -24.64 10.39
N SER A 124 -37.66 -25.20 11.28
CA SER A 124 -37.44 -26.51 11.90
C SER A 124 -36.11 -26.61 12.67
N VAL A 125 -35.63 -25.49 13.22
CA VAL A 125 -34.44 -25.45 14.08
C VAL A 125 -34.87 -25.11 15.50
N THR A 126 -34.60 -26.03 16.43
CA THR A 126 -34.85 -25.80 17.85
C THR A 126 -33.73 -24.95 18.43
N ILE A 127 -34.10 -23.78 18.98
CA ILE A 127 -33.21 -22.89 19.74
C ILE A 127 -33.89 -22.63 21.08
N ALA A 128 -33.17 -22.84 22.17
CA ALA A 128 -33.60 -22.48 23.52
C ALA A 128 -33.00 -21.14 23.96
N LEU A 129 -33.51 -20.57 25.05
CA LEU A 129 -32.99 -19.30 25.57
C LEU A 129 -31.50 -19.37 25.93
N HIS A 130 -31.04 -20.50 26.46
CA HIS A 130 -29.62 -20.72 26.81
C HIS A 130 -28.70 -20.90 25.59
N ASP A 131 -29.24 -21.08 24.39
CA ASP A 131 -28.44 -21.10 23.16
C ASP A 131 -28.11 -19.69 22.66
N ILE A 132 -28.80 -18.66 23.18
CA ILE A 132 -28.61 -17.26 22.82
C ILE A 132 -27.63 -16.63 23.81
N ASN A 133 -26.45 -16.25 23.31
CA ASN A 133 -25.44 -15.52 24.10
C ASN A 133 -25.81 -14.05 24.25
N PHE A 134 -26.22 -13.43 23.13
CA PHE A 134 -26.56 -12.02 23.08
C PHE A 134 -27.71 -11.80 22.10
N VAL A 135 -28.60 -10.88 22.45
CA VAL A 135 -29.63 -10.41 21.54
C VAL A 135 -29.92 -8.93 21.81
N GLY A 136 -29.88 -8.11 20.77
CA GLY A 136 -30.04 -6.67 20.93
C GLY A 136 -30.36 -5.93 19.64
N TYR A 137 -30.94 -4.75 19.77
CA TYR A 137 -31.23 -3.89 18.63
C TYR A 137 -29.96 -3.25 18.05
N MET A 138 -29.96 -3.07 16.73
CA MET A 138 -29.00 -2.27 15.98
C MET A 138 -29.74 -1.36 14.99
N LYS A 139 -29.03 -0.37 14.44
CA LYS A 139 -29.52 0.51 13.36
C LYS A 139 -30.84 1.20 13.69
N ASN A 140 -30.89 1.91 14.83
CA ASN A 140 -32.07 2.64 15.31
C ASN A 140 -33.30 1.72 15.45
N ASN A 141 -33.13 0.59 16.13
CA ASN A 141 -34.18 -0.40 16.41
C ASN A 141 -34.83 -1.05 15.17
N LYS A 142 -34.20 -0.97 14.00
CA LYS A 142 -34.71 -1.60 12.78
C LYS A 142 -34.34 -3.08 12.66
N THR A 143 -33.28 -3.49 13.33
CA THR A 143 -32.70 -4.83 13.18
C THR A 143 -32.29 -5.39 14.54
N ILE A 144 -32.42 -6.70 14.72
CA ILE A 144 -31.99 -7.43 15.91
C ILE A 144 -30.74 -8.23 15.56
N MET A 145 -29.62 -7.96 16.24
CA MET A 145 -28.44 -8.81 16.20
C MET A 145 -28.58 -9.93 17.23
N VAL A 146 -28.32 -11.16 16.80
CA VAL A 146 -28.34 -12.35 17.64
C VAL A 146 -26.97 -13.01 17.59
N THR A 147 -26.41 -13.32 18.74
CA THR A 147 -25.20 -14.16 18.89
C THR A 147 -25.60 -15.46 19.56
N LEU A 148 -25.31 -16.58 18.93
CA LEU A 148 -25.53 -17.90 19.53
C LEU A 148 -24.29 -18.40 20.26
N ASN A 149 -24.50 -19.23 21.28
CA ASN A 149 -23.43 -19.97 21.95
C ASN A 149 -22.84 -21.07 21.05
N SER A 150 -23.60 -21.54 20.05
CA SER A 150 -23.17 -22.59 19.13
C SER A 150 -23.16 -22.14 17.68
N ILE A 151 -21.97 -22.19 17.07
CA ILE A 151 -21.78 -22.00 15.63
C ILE A 151 -22.54 -23.07 14.82
N ALA A 152 -22.64 -24.30 15.33
CA ALA A 152 -23.33 -25.39 14.64
C ALA A 152 -24.84 -25.09 14.50
N ILE A 153 -25.48 -24.58 15.56
CA ILE A 153 -26.88 -24.17 15.52
C ILE A 153 -27.09 -23.07 14.48
N ARG A 154 -26.20 -22.06 14.48
CA ARG A 154 -26.23 -20.99 13.49
C ARG A 154 -26.14 -21.53 12.07
N ASP A 155 -25.19 -22.44 11.80
CA ASP A 155 -24.96 -22.97 10.46
C ASP A 155 -26.12 -23.84 9.97
N VAL A 156 -26.77 -24.60 10.86
CA VAL A 156 -28.00 -25.34 10.56
C VAL A 156 -29.15 -24.37 10.24
N LEU A 157 -29.34 -23.33 11.06
CA LEU A 157 -30.37 -22.30 10.85
C LEU A 157 -30.21 -21.61 9.50
N MET A 158 -28.99 -21.15 9.18
CA MET A 158 -28.69 -20.55 7.89
C MET A 158 -28.91 -21.53 6.74
N GLY A 159 -28.51 -22.79 6.91
CA GLY A 159 -28.73 -23.84 5.92
C GLY A 159 -30.21 -24.07 5.61
N MET A 160 -31.08 -24.06 6.62
CA MET A 160 -32.53 -24.19 6.44
C MET A 160 -33.15 -22.94 5.82
N TYR A 161 -32.75 -21.75 6.30
CA TYR A 161 -33.17 -20.48 5.72
C TYR A 161 -32.91 -20.41 4.21
N PHE A 162 -31.69 -20.72 3.77
CA PHE A 162 -31.35 -20.69 2.33
C PHE A 162 -32.04 -21.78 1.50
N LYS A 163 -32.50 -22.88 2.12
CA LYS A 163 -33.32 -23.87 1.40
C LYS A 163 -34.74 -23.35 1.16
N ASP A 164 -35.33 -22.72 2.18
CA ASP A 164 -36.72 -22.27 2.17
C ASP A 164 -36.97 -21.11 1.19
N VAL A 165 -36.02 -20.18 1.08
CA VAL A 165 -36.15 -19.00 0.23
C VAL A 165 -36.16 -19.34 -1.28
N LYS A 166 -35.97 -20.61 -1.68
CA LYS A 166 -35.84 -21.12 -3.08
C LYS A 166 -34.81 -20.41 -3.95
N VAL A 167 -34.20 -19.36 -3.45
CA VAL A 167 -32.87 -18.94 -3.80
C VAL A 167 -32.03 -20.15 -3.41
N ARG A 168 -31.64 -20.99 -4.39
CA ARG A 168 -30.51 -21.92 -4.21
C ARG A 168 -29.48 -21.17 -3.38
N PRO A 169 -28.79 -21.76 -2.40
CA PRO A 169 -27.74 -21.07 -1.66
C PRO A 169 -26.66 -20.55 -2.63
N LEU A 170 -26.96 -19.44 -3.27
CA LEU A 170 -26.09 -18.48 -3.89
C LEU A 170 -25.65 -17.71 -2.68
N TYR A 171 -24.67 -18.33 -2.02
CA TYR A 171 -24.03 -17.81 -0.84
C TYR A 171 -23.71 -16.34 -1.08
N ALA A 172 -24.52 -15.48 -0.47
CA ALA A 172 -24.34 -14.05 -0.33
C ALA A 172 -23.89 -13.29 -1.59
N VAL A 173 -24.46 -13.55 -2.77
CA VAL A 173 -24.36 -12.60 -3.89
C VAL A 173 -25.53 -12.76 -4.87
N ASN A 174 -26.51 -11.86 -4.79
CA ASN A 174 -27.03 -11.11 -5.94
C ASN A 174 -28.27 -10.33 -5.49
N TRP A 175 -28.27 -9.06 -5.85
CA TRP A 175 -29.40 -8.16 -5.77
C TRP A 175 -30.53 -8.66 -6.69
N ILE A 176 -31.71 -8.85 -6.12
CA ILE A 176 -32.97 -8.68 -6.84
C ILE A 176 -33.84 -7.82 -5.90
N ASP A 177 -34.02 -6.55 -6.26
CA ASP A 177 -35.08 -5.70 -5.71
C ASP A 177 -36.42 -6.25 -6.24
N ASP A 178 -36.91 -7.32 -5.60
CA ASP A 178 -38.28 -7.79 -5.79
C ASP A 178 -39.14 -7.20 -4.66
N PRO A 179 -40.15 -6.36 -4.96
CA PRO A 179 -41.00 -5.72 -3.97
C PRO A 179 -41.83 -6.71 -3.11
N LYS A 180 -41.81 -8.03 -3.40
CA LYS A 180 -42.40 -9.07 -2.54
C LYS A 180 -41.46 -9.54 -1.42
N PHE A 181 -40.17 -9.20 -1.45
CA PHE A 181 -39.13 -9.74 -0.55
C PHE A 181 -38.91 -8.96 0.76
N THR A 182 -39.74 -7.95 1.03
CA THR A 182 -39.54 -7.01 2.15
C THR A 182 -39.91 -7.54 3.54
N LYS A 183 -40.38 -8.78 3.69
CA LYS A 183 -40.90 -9.30 4.98
C LYS A 183 -40.07 -10.41 5.63
N PHE A 184 -39.00 -10.88 5.00
CA PHE A 184 -38.06 -11.80 5.62
C PHE A 184 -36.64 -11.43 5.18
N ALA A 185 -35.89 -10.82 6.11
CA ALA A 185 -34.43 -10.67 6.07
C ALA A 185 -33.78 -9.82 4.95
N VAL A 186 -34.21 -8.57 4.77
CA VAL A 186 -33.42 -7.52 4.08
C VAL A 186 -32.23 -6.97 4.92
N ALA A 187 -31.88 -7.59 6.05
CA ALA A 187 -30.63 -7.27 6.78
C ALA A 187 -29.51 -8.30 6.63
N HIS A 188 -29.73 -9.41 5.93
CA HIS A 188 -28.65 -10.36 5.64
C HIS A 188 -27.68 -9.86 4.56
N THR A 189 -28.15 -8.96 3.68
CA THR A 189 -27.39 -8.38 2.57
C THR A 189 -26.45 -7.23 2.97
N ARG A 190 -26.62 -6.65 4.17
CA ARG A 190 -25.72 -5.60 4.69
C ARG A 190 -24.83 -6.05 5.84
N GLN A 191 -25.00 -7.27 6.36
CA GLN A 191 -24.42 -7.62 7.67
C GLN A 191 -24.09 -9.10 7.86
N ARG A 192 -23.89 -9.87 6.78
CA ARG A 192 -22.50 -10.35 6.69
C ARG A 192 -21.70 -9.06 6.56
N SER A 193 -20.87 -8.72 7.55
CA SER A 193 -19.66 -8.00 7.22
C SER A 193 -19.01 -8.85 6.12
N SER A 194 -19.35 -8.57 4.86
CA SER A 194 -18.48 -8.91 3.77
C SER A 194 -17.23 -8.17 4.19
N CYS A 195 -16.26 -8.89 4.74
CA CYS A 195 -14.94 -8.30 4.93
C CYS A 195 -14.64 -7.59 3.60
N PRO A 196 -14.05 -6.39 3.60
CA PRO A 196 -13.93 -5.56 2.39
C PRO A 196 -13.57 -6.35 1.13
N ALA A 197 -12.69 -7.36 1.28
CA ALA A 197 -12.30 -8.31 0.25
C ALA A 197 -13.46 -9.09 -0.43
N ALA A 198 -14.49 -9.54 0.30
CA ALA A 198 -15.66 -10.19 -0.29
C ALA A 198 -16.54 -9.20 -1.08
N GLY A 199 -16.61 -7.93 -0.66
CA GLY A 199 -17.30 -6.88 -1.41
C GLY A 199 -16.54 -6.48 -2.69
N GLU A 200 -15.21 -6.46 -2.63
CA GLU A 200 -14.35 -6.25 -3.81
C GLU A 200 -14.44 -7.41 -4.81
N LEU A 201 -14.49 -8.66 -4.32
CA LEU A 201 -14.73 -9.83 -5.17
C LEU A 201 -16.08 -9.76 -5.88
N ASP A 202 -17.14 -9.37 -5.16
CA ASP A 202 -18.46 -9.20 -5.75
C ASP A 202 -18.44 -8.16 -6.87
N LYS A 203 -17.88 -6.98 -6.60
CA LYS A 203 -17.73 -5.93 -7.61
C LYS A 203 -16.94 -6.41 -8.84
N THR A 204 -15.82 -7.09 -8.61
CA THR A 204 -14.97 -7.62 -9.69
C THR A 204 -15.72 -8.64 -10.53
N CYS A 205 -16.45 -9.56 -9.89
CA CYS A 205 -17.22 -10.58 -10.58
C CYS A 205 -18.43 -9.98 -11.32
N ALA A 206 -19.10 -9.00 -10.75
CA ALA A 206 -20.17 -8.25 -11.41
C ALA A 206 -19.65 -7.56 -12.68
N ASP A 207 -18.46 -6.96 -12.64
CA ASP A 207 -17.83 -6.33 -13.81
C ASP A 207 -17.42 -7.36 -14.87
N LEU A 208 -16.94 -8.55 -14.47
CA LEU A 208 -16.64 -9.65 -15.39
C LEU A 208 -17.92 -10.20 -16.05
N HIS A 209 -19.01 -10.31 -15.29
CA HIS A 209 -20.30 -10.76 -15.79
C HIS A 209 -20.90 -9.76 -16.78
N LYS A 210 -20.86 -8.47 -16.48
CA LYS A 210 -21.30 -7.39 -17.40
C LYS A 210 -20.53 -7.36 -18.73
N LYS A 211 -19.32 -7.91 -18.76
CA LYS A 211 -18.47 -8.01 -19.95
C LYS A 211 -18.62 -9.35 -20.68
N ASP A 212 -19.62 -10.16 -20.32
CA ASP A 212 -19.89 -11.50 -20.87
C ASP A 212 -18.68 -12.46 -20.78
N ARG A 213 -17.75 -12.21 -19.85
CA ARG A 213 -16.57 -13.07 -19.62
C ARG A 213 -16.88 -14.27 -18.75
N ILE A 214 -17.93 -14.17 -17.94
CA ILE A 214 -18.41 -15.22 -17.05
C ILE A 214 -19.93 -15.27 -17.12
N VAL A 215 -20.49 -16.48 -17.10
CA VAL A 215 -21.94 -16.74 -17.17
C VAL A 215 -22.58 -16.62 -15.80
N ARG A 216 -21.86 -17.08 -14.77
CA ARG A 216 -22.30 -17.01 -13.37
C ARG A 216 -21.07 -17.12 -12.47
N PHE A 217 -21.19 -16.62 -11.26
CA PHE A 217 -20.15 -16.81 -10.25
C PHE A 217 -20.79 -17.13 -8.89
N ARG A 218 -19.97 -17.71 -8.02
CA ARG A 218 -20.33 -18.05 -6.65
C ARG A 218 -19.19 -17.67 -5.73
N ILE A 219 -19.44 -16.73 -4.82
CA ILE A 219 -18.50 -16.43 -3.74
C ILE A 219 -18.68 -17.46 -2.63
N VAL A 220 -17.60 -18.14 -2.27
CA VAL A 220 -17.54 -19.03 -1.12
C VAL A 220 -16.89 -18.29 0.03
N ASN A 221 -17.74 -17.89 0.98
CA ASN A 221 -17.33 -17.10 2.13
C ASN A 221 -16.84 -17.99 3.29
N THR A 222 -15.70 -18.65 3.08
CA THR A 222 -14.94 -19.41 4.10
C THR A 222 -13.97 -18.49 4.87
N ILE A 223 -13.08 -19.03 5.73
CA ILE A 223 -12.05 -18.20 6.39
C ILE A 223 -11.21 -17.46 5.34
N LYS A 224 -10.74 -18.20 4.33
CA LYS A 224 -10.18 -17.65 3.09
C LYS A 224 -11.31 -17.59 2.05
N PRO A 225 -11.82 -16.41 1.68
CA PRO A 225 -12.85 -16.31 0.65
C PRO A 225 -12.28 -16.74 -0.70
N TYR A 226 -13.09 -17.38 -1.52
CA TYR A 226 -12.73 -17.66 -2.91
C TYR A 226 -13.98 -17.56 -3.79
N VAL A 227 -13.79 -17.41 -5.09
CA VAL A 227 -14.87 -17.38 -6.06
C VAL A 227 -14.80 -18.60 -6.96
N VAL A 228 -15.93 -19.24 -7.18
CA VAL A 228 -16.10 -20.22 -8.25
C VAL A 228 -16.77 -19.50 -9.42
N LEU A 229 -16.02 -19.30 -10.50
CA LEU A 229 -16.49 -18.72 -11.74
C LEU A 229 -16.99 -19.83 -12.66
N VAL A 230 -18.04 -19.56 -13.42
CA VAL A 230 -18.48 -20.40 -14.53
C VAL A 230 -18.36 -19.58 -15.79
N LEU A 231 -17.52 -20.08 -16.69
CA LEU A 231 -17.17 -19.46 -17.96
C LEU A 231 -18.21 -19.79 -19.03
N SER A 232 -18.13 -19.10 -20.16
CA SER A 232 -19.06 -19.22 -21.30
C SER A 232 -18.98 -20.58 -22.00
N ASP A 233 -17.86 -21.29 -21.87
CA ASP A 233 -17.65 -22.67 -22.30
C ASP A 233 -18.16 -23.71 -21.29
N SER A 234 -18.88 -23.28 -20.25
CA SER A 234 -19.36 -24.09 -19.12
C SER A 234 -18.27 -24.65 -18.20
N ASN A 235 -17.01 -24.26 -18.38
CA ASN A 235 -15.94 -24.62 -17.45
C ASN A 235 -16.06 -23.86 -16.13
N THR A 236 -15.62 -24.49 -15.04
CA THR A 236 -15.60 -23.87 -13.72
C THR A 236 -14.17 -23.62 -13.25
N THR A 237 -13.88 -22.41 -12.77
CA THR A 237 -12.56 -22.02 -12.26
C THR A 237 -12.67 -21.46 -10.86
N LYS A 238 -11.69 -21.79 -10.00
CA LYS A 238 -11.55 -21.23 -8.66
C LYS A 238 -10.60 -20.04 -8.70
N LEU A 239 -11.05 -18.91 -8.19
CA LEU A 239 -10.26 -17.69 -8.00
C LEU A 239 -10.10 -17.47 -6.50
N ASP A 240 -8.88 -17.68 -6.01
CA ASP A 240 -8.49 -17.38 -4.63
C ASP A 240 -8.08 -15.90 -4.51
N LEU A 241 -8.28 -15.32 -3.32
CA LEU A 241 -7.69 -14.04 -2.91
C LEU A 241 -6.29 -14.27 -2.34
#